data_AF-A0A061HEI1-F1
#
_entry.id   AF-A0A061HEI1-F1
#
_cell.length_a   1.000
_cell.length_b   1.000
_cell.length_c   1.000
_cell.angle_alpha   90.00
_cell.angle_beta   90.00
_cell.angle_gamma   90.00
#
_symmetry.space_group_name_H-M   'P 1'
#
loop_
_entity.id
_entity.type
_entity.pdbx_description
1 polymer ?
#
loop_
_entity_poly.entity_id
_entity_poly.type
_entity_poly.pdbx_seq_one_letter_code
_entity_poly.pdbx_strand_id
1 'polypeptide(L)'
;MNKYKPRPEALLKLIGVLEPFVKTRQEVTKIRRILRLLLNSNLQAANDQPTSYFLSITESSLSQNPPRTRMKGRHGEYLRCLQANIKARNEHTKLSMEHKVNSGDEAHSVGGTNSSLNQDDANSVMESYIDLLRKRHKRERLRLIRDNIETFFQKPAASNKFLNSKDTPEILASLPKVPSELMQQSDIDRDSIEEVLEDMVIRLEKSILRAKIILRREQTLNSKLRDQTPVTCPVPQARLFALGSTRDELITWIESELARVGETSGTTNKTTLGSFSHQEIGSVNVDDSLRAIKGQYSGYVAVRQLLVDCLHDSIKMPFHLHDEIPMTTEPNEERGSFDSEYNPHPCLNELAHLTTEIKQCIQHKSYLTSSLGKQHDKTVRDFERLAQESHLLLSHPNPLSKKQCDRLDHPDSLVARLPSRGKPDLSFHAQAWVHAAQSASHTVTEAVLVNLENGLTSAANSLHEINNLKSLVGIDSEDKNNNIRRDIWEGLNGNLGAIKEIIGEIN
;
A
#
# COMPACT_ATOMS: atom_id res chain seq x y z
N MET A 1 -15.43 -26.88 76.69
CA MET A 1 -16.46 -25.94 76.22
C MET A 1 -15.78 -24.63 75.83
N ASN A 2 -15.60 -24.36 74.54
CA ASN A 2 -15.19 -23.04 74.05
C ASN A 2 -16.22 -22.53 73.05
N LYS A 3 -16.77 -21.37 73.38
CA LYS A 3 -17.93 -20.73 72.74
C LYS A 3 -17.58 -20.34 71.31
N TYR A 4 -18.27 -20.95 70.34
CA TYR A 4 -18.22 -20.52 68.94
C TYR A 4 -18.85 -19.14 68.83
N LYS A 5 -18.04 -18.13 68.46
CA LYS A 5 -18.57 -16.84 67.97
C LYS A 5 -19.43 -17.11 66.72
N PRO A 6 -20.63 -16.52 66.61
CA PRO A 6 -21.45 -16.65 65.41
C PRO A 6 -20.67 -16.08 64.22
N ARG A 7 -20.50 -16.89 63.17
CA ARG A 7 -19.90 -16.43 61.91
C ARG A 7 -20.81 -15.33 61.33
N PRO A 8 -20.23 -14.24 60.78
CA PRO A 8 -21.01 -13.16 60.18
C PRO A 8 -21.91 -13.69 59.06
N GLU A 9 -23.17 -13.27 59.04
CA GLU A 9 -24.20 -13.73 58.09
C GLU A 9 -23.79 -13.57 56.62
N ALA A 10 -22.94 -12.57 56.34
CA ALA A 10 -22.33 -12.38 55.02
C ALA A 10 -21.52 -13.61 54.55
N LEU A 11 -20.82 -14.30 55.46
CA LEU A 11 -20.10 -15.53 55.12
C LEU A 11 -21.05 -16.69 54.88
N LEU A 12 -22.20 -16.76 55.57
CA LEU A 12 -23.19 -17.81 55.32
C LEU A 12 -23.90 -17.60 53.98
N LYS A 13 -24.20 -16.35 53.60
CA LYS A 13 -24.72 -16.01 52.27
C LYS A 13 -23.70 -16.33 51.17
N LEU A 14 -22.43 -16.00 51.39
CA LEU A 14 -21.35 -16.34 50.45
C LEU A 14 -21.14 -17.86 50.33
N ILE A 15 -21.18 -18.59 51.45
CA ILE A 15 -21.10 -20.05 51.46
C ILE A 15 -22.30 -20.65 50.71
N GLY A 16 -23.52 -20.13 50.87
CA GLY A 16 -24.69 -20.59 50.10
C GLY A 16 -24.58 -20.34 48.58
N VAL A 17 -23.99 -19.21 48.17
CA VAL A 17 -23.71 -18.94 46.75
C VAL A 17 -22.60 -19.84 46.19
N LEU A 18 -21.60 -20.16 47.02
CA LEU A 18 -20.46 -21.00 46.64
C LEU A 18 -20.73 -22.50 46.79
N GLU A 19 -21.71 -22.92 47.58
CA GLU A 19 -22.07 -24.32 47.82
C GLU A 19 -22.28 -25.14 46.52
N PRO A 20 -22.98 -24.65 45.48
CA PRO A 20 -23.08 -25.38 44.21
C PRO A 20 -21.77 -25.46 43.41
N PHE A 21 -20.77 -24.63 43.73
CA PHE A 21 -19.45 -24.59 43.07
C PHE A 21 -18.34 -25.26 43.89
N VAL A 22 -18.54 -25.44 45.20
CA VAL A 22 -17.61 -26.10 46.13
C VAL A 22 -17.87 -27.61 46.08
N LYS A 23 -17.13 -28.29 45.22
CA LYS A 23 -17.21 -29.75 45.08
C LYS A 23 -16.43 -30.45 46.18
N THR A 24 -16.95 -31.56 46.69
CA THR A 24 -16.23 -32.37 47.67
C THR A 24 -14.97 -32.98 47.04
N ARG A 25 -13.94 -33.25 47.85
CA ARG A 25 -12.67 -33.83 47.34
C ARG A 25 -12.89 -35.13 46.55
N GLN A 26 -13.92 -35.90 46.91
CA GLN A 26 -14.30 -37.14 46.21
C GLN A 26 -14.96 -36.87 44.85
N GLU A 27 -15.76 -35.83 44.71
CA GLU A 27 -16.33 -35.43 43.42
C GLU A 27 -15.24 -34.88 42.50
N VAL A 28 -14.30 -34.10 43.04
CA VAL A 28 -13.16 -33.59 42.27
C VAL A 28 -12.29 -34.72 41.74
N THR A 29 -12.01 -35.76 42.53
CA THR A 29 -11.26 -36.92 42.05
C THR A 29 -12.05 -37.73 41.01
N LYS A 30 -13.36 -37.90 41.17
CA LYS A 30 -14.24 -38.52 40.15
C LYS A 30 -14.24 -37.72 38.85
N ILE A 31 -14.39 -36.40 38.91
CA ILE A 31 -14.36 -35.50 37.74
C ILE A 31 -12.99 -35.57 37.04
N ARG A 32 -11.89 -35.52 37.78
CA ARG A 32 -10.54 -35.68 37.21
C ARG A 32 -10.37 -37.04 36.52
N ARG A 33 -10.93 -38.11 37.09
CA ARG A 33 -10.91 -39.44 36.46
C ARG A 33 -11.70 -39.46 35.16
N ILE A 34 -12.90 -38.88 35.14
CA ILE A 34 -13.75 -38.79 33.95
C ILE A 34 -13.08 -37.94 32.87
N LEU A 35 -12.53 -36.77 33.23
CA LEU A 35 -11.79 -35.91 32.30
C LEU A 35 -10.56 -36.61 31.74
N ARG A 36 -9.79 -37.33 32.57
CA ARG A 36 -8.63 -38.12 32.11
C ARG A 36 -9.06 -39.21 31.13
N LEU A 37 -10.18 -39.89 31.37
CA LEU A 37 -10.72 -40.88 30.44
C LEU A 37 -11.19 -40.24 29.12
N LEU A 38 -11.89 -39.10 29.17
CA LEU A 38 -12.34 -38.37 27.97
C LEU A 38 -11.16 -37.83 27.16
N LEU A 39 -10.13 -37.30 27.81
CA LEU A 39 -8.93 -36.83 27.12
C LEU A 39 -8.19 -38.01 26.47
N ASN A 40 -8.04 -39.13 27.19
CA ASN A 40 -7.43 -40.33 26.62
C ASN A 40 -8.23 -40.89 25.44
N SER A 41 -9.57 -40.86 25.47
CA SER A 41 -10.39 -41.31 24.34
C SER A 41 -10.28 -40.39 23.13
N ASN A 42 -10.22 -39.07 23.33
CA ASN A 42 -10.02 -38.12 22.23
C ASN A 42 -8.60 -38.22 21.63
N LEU A 43 -7.59 -38.54 22.45
CA LEU A 43 -6.22 -38.77 21.97
C LEU A 43 -6.11 -40.09 21.19
N GLN A 44 -6.78 -41.16 21.63
CA GLN A 44 -6.77 -42.45 20.92
C GLN A 44 -7.59 -42.45 19.61
N ALA A 45 -8.62 -41.62 19.50
CA ALA A 45 -9.35 -41.44 18.24
C ALA A 45 -8.53 -40.72 17.16
N ALA A 46 -7.46 -40.02 17.55
CA ALA A 46 -6.56 -39.26 16.67
C ALA A 46 -5.22 -39.98 16.40
N ASN A 47 -5.20 -41.31 16.47
CA ASN A 47 -3.98 -42.11 16.44
C ASN A 47 -3.22 -42.20 15.10
N ASP A 48 -3.52 -41.36 14.10
CA ASP A 48 -2.69 -41.25 12.89
C ASP A 48 -1.85 -39.97 12.79
N GLN A 49 -1.91 -39.04 13.76
CA GLN A 49 -0.89 -38.00 13.96
C GLN A 49 -1.18 -37.19 15.23
N PRO A 50 -0.22 -37.02 16.15
CA PRO A 50 -0.40 -36.14 17.30
C PRO A 50 -0.27 -34.68 16.86
N THR A 51 -1.31 -34.13 16.22
CA THR A 51 -1.43 -32.69 16.08
C THR A 51 -1.79 -32.13 17.45
N SER A 52 -0.93 -31.25 17.96
CA SER A 52 -1.18 -30.39 19.10
C SER A 52 -2.42 -29.54 18.81
N TYR A 53 -3.60 -30.10 19.07
CA TYR A 53 -4.88 -29.44 18.93
C TYR A 53 -4.98 -28.45 20.09
N PHE A 54 -4.49 -27.24 19.86
CA PHE A 54 -4.70 -26.13 20.77
C PHE A 54 -6.21 -25.99 20.97
N LEU A 55 -6.65 -25.97 22.22
CA LEU A 55 -8.04 -25.79 22.66
C LEU A 55 -8.70 -24.47 22.19
N SER A 56 -8.03 -23.73 21.31
CA SER A 56 -8.46 -22.45 20.72
C SER A 56 -9.00 -22.57 19.29
N ILE A 57 -9.03 -23.76 18.68
CA ILE A 57 -9.50 -23.93 17.30
C ILE A 57 -10.77 -24.79 17.31
N THR A 58 -11.91 -24.15 17.13
CA THR A 58 -13.17 -24.84 16.77
C THR A 58 -13.14 -25.15 15.27
N GLU A 59 -12.31 -26.11 14.84
CA GLU A 59 -12.30 -26.59 13.45
C GLU A 59 -12.94 -27.98 13.36
N SER A 60 -14.20 -27.96 12.93
CA SER A 60 -14.74 -28.74 11.80
C SER A 60 -14.63 -30.26 11.74
N SER A 61 -14.09 -30.98 12.73
CA SER A 61 -14.05 -32.46 12.67
C SER A 61 -14.67 -33.20 13.86
N LEU A 62 -15.42 -32.52 14.74
CA LEU A 62 -16.26 -33.21 15.74
C LEU A 62 -17.56 -33.74 15.08
N SER A 63 -17.40 -34.69 14.15
CA SER A 63 -18.50 -35.49 13.59
C SER A 63 -19.05 -36.51 14.60
N GLN A 64 -18.39 -36.70 15.74
CA GLN A 64 -18.90 -37.60 16.77
C GLN A 64 -19.52 -36.81 17.91
N ASN A 65 -20.85 -36.89 17.95
CA ASN A 65 -21.68 -36.47 19.08
C ASN A 65 -20.98 -36.85 20.40
N PRO A 66 -20.57 -35.89 21.26
CA PRO A 66 -20.10 -36.25 22.58
C PRO A 66 -21.25 -37.02 23.28
N PRO A 67 -20.94 -38.08 24.05
CA PRO A 67 -21.97 -38.82 24.76
C PRO A 67 -22.77 -37.82 25.56
N ARG A 68 -24.10 -37.84 25.39
CA ARG A 68 -25.10 -36.96 26.03
C ARG A 68 -25.07 -37.12 27.56
N THR A 69 -23.95 -36.82 28.18
CA THR A 69 -23.71 -36.94 29.60
C THR A 69 -24.09 -35.62 30.23
N ARG A 70 -25.42 -35.42 30.29
CA ARG A 70 -26.13 -34.67 31.34
C ARG A 70 -25.40 -33.42 31.86
N MET A 71 -24.89 -32.58 30.96
CA MET A 71 -24.35 -31.25 31.30
C MET A 71 -25.55 -30.31 31.48
N LYS A 72 -26.13 -30.30 32.69
CA LYS A 72 -27.21 -29.36 33.05
C LYS A 72 -26.61 -27.99 33.38
N GLY A 73 -27.28 -26.92 32.96
CA GLY A 73 -26.92 -25.52 33.22
C GLY A 73 -26.35 -24.79 32.00
N ARG A 74 -25.81 -23.58 32.23
CA ARG A 74 -25.31 -22.65 31.20
C ARG A 74 -24.31 -23.26 30.22
N HIS A 75 -23.53 -24.26 30.65
CA HIS A 75 -22.60 -24.96 29.77
C HIS A 75 -23.31 -25.81 28.70
N GLY A 76 -24.45 -26.42 29.02
CA GLY A 76 -25.27 -27.14 28.05
C GLY A 76 -25.95 -26.21 27.04
N GLU A 77 -26.36 -25.03 27.49
CA GLU A 77 -26.88 -23.97 26.61
C GLU A 77 -25.79 -23.44 25.67
N TYR A 78 -24.58 -23.19 26.19
CA TYR A 78 -23.43 -22.80 25.38
C TYR A 78 -23.11 -23.84 24.30
N LEU A 79 -23.07 -25.13 24.64
CA LEU A 79 -22.83 -26.19 23.65
C LEU A 79 -23.97 -26.28 22.62
N ARG A 80 -25.23 -26.06 23.02
CA ARG A 80 -26.37 -25.99 22.10
C ARG A 80 -26.24 -24.80 21.14
N CYS A 81 -25.89 -23.62 21.65
CA CYS A 81 -25.65 -22.43 20.85
C CYS A 81 -24.48 -22.63 19.89
N LEU A 82 -23.42 -23.29 20.34
CA LEU A 82 -22.25 -23.61 19.52
C LEU A 82 -22.62 -24.58 18.39
N GLN A 83 -23.38 -25.64 18.68
CA GLN A 83 -23.91 -26.55 17.66
C GLN A 83 -24.83 -25.82 16.66
N ALA A 84 -25.71 -24.94 17.14
CA ALA A 84 -26.56 -24.13 16.28
C ALA A 84 -25.73 -23.19 15.39
N ASN A 85 -24.64 -22.60 15.92
CA ASN A 85 -23.73 -21.75 15.16
C ASN A 85 -22.99 -22.53 14.07
N ILE A 86 -22.47 -23.72 14.39
CA ILE A 86 -21.85 -24.62 13.41
C ILE A 86 -22.86 -24.98 12.32
N LYS A 87 -24.09 -25.33 12.69
CA LYS A 87 -25.15 -25.64 11.73
C LYS A 87 -25.45 -24.46 10.81
N ALA A 88 -25.62 -23.26 11.38
CA ALA A 88 -25.89 -22.04 10.62
C ALA A 88 -24.73 -21.69 9.66
N ARG A 89 -23.48 -21.90 10.08
CA ARG A 89 -22.29 -21.72 9.21
C ARG A 89 -22.31 -22.71 8.05
N ASN A 90 -22.61 -23.98 8.32
CA ASN A 90 -22.68 -25.00 7.28
C ASN A 90 -23.82 -24.73 6.28
N GLU A 91 -24.99 -24.31 6.77
CA GLU A 91 -26.11 -23.88 5.93
C GLU A 91 -25.75 -22.65 5.08
N HIS A 92 -25.08 -21.66 5.66
CA HIS A 92 -24.59 -20.49 4.92
C HIS A 92 -23.56 -20.86 3.85
N THR A 93 -22.61 -21.74 4.15
CA THR A 93 -21.65 -22.22 3.14
C THR A 93 -22.34 -22.96 2.01
N LYS A 94 -23.36 -23.76 2.32
CA LYS A 94 -24.17 -24.47 1.31
C LYS A 94 -24.92 -23.48 0.42
N LEU A 95 -25.64 -22.52 1.01
CA LEU A 95 -26.36 -21.48 0.26
C LEU A 95 -25.42 -20.59 -0.56
N SER A 96 -24.23 -20.29 -0.05
CA SER A 96 -23.22 -19.53 -0.80
C SER A 96 -22.68 -20.32 -1.99
N MET A 97 -22.55 -21.64 -1.89
CA MET A 97 -22.17 -22.48 -3.03
C MET A 97 -23.30 -22.58 -4.05
N GLU A 98 -24.55 -22.78 -3.61
CA GLU A 98 -25.73 -22.78 -4.48
C GLU A 98 -25.88 -21.44 -5.23
N HIS A 99 -25.66 -20.30 -4.56
CA HIS A 99 -25.70 -18.99 -5.20
C HIS A 99 -24.56 -18.79 -6.21
N LYS A 100 -23.36 -19.32 -5.95
CA LYS A 100 -22.25 -19.28 -6.92
C LYS A 100 -22.54 -20.14 -8.15
N VAL A 101 -23.17 -21.29 -7.99
CA VAL A 101 -23.57 -22.17 -9.10
C VAL A 101 -24.70 -21.52 -9.91
N ASN A 102 -25.72 -20.96 -9.26
CA ASN A 102 -26.86 -20.33 -9.95
C ASN A 102 -26.52 -18.96 -10.58
N SER A 103 -25.46 -18.28 -10.14
CA SER A 103 -24.98 -17.03 -10.76
C SER A 103 -24.03 -17.28 -11.93
N GLY A 104 -23.74 -18.55 -12.27
CA GLY A 104 -22.83 -18.95 -13.34
C GLY A 104 -23.46 -18.99 -14.75
N ASP A 105 -24.78 -18.84 -14.88
CA ASP A 105 -25.49 -19.00 -16.17
C ASP A 105 -25.72 -17.69 -16.95
N GLU A 106 -25.30 -16.52 -16.46
CA GLU A 106 -25.58 -15.22 -17.11
C GLU A 106 -24.34 -14.36 -17.46
N ALA A 107 -23.13 -14.92 -17.47
CA ALA A 107 -21.99 -14.21 -18.06
C ALA A 107 -20.91 -15.15 -18.62
N HIS A 108 -20.66 -15.00 -19.91
CA HIS A 108 -19.73 -15.75 -20.75
C HIS A 108 -18.31 -16.00 -20.17
N SER A 109 -17.91 -17.27 -20.22
CA SER A 109 -16.64 -17.83 -20.74
C SER A 109 -15.33 -17.04 -20.53
N VAL A 110 -14.37 -17.62 -19.80
CA VAL A 110 -13.14 -18.23 -20.36
C VAL A 110 -12.49 -19.17 -19.32
N GLY A 111 -12.28 -20.44 -19.72
CA GLY A 111 -11.05 -21.19 -19.46
C GLY A 111 -10.89 -21.88 -18.10
N GLY A 112 -11.22 -23.18 -18.06
CA GLY A 112 -10.78 -24.05 -16.98
C GLY A 112 -9.29 -24.42 -17.06
N THR A 113 -8.71 -24.79 -15.94
CA THR A 113 -7.89 -26.02 -15.79
C THR A 113 -7.54 -26.23 -14.31
N ASN A 114 -7.59 -27.49 -13.91
CA ASN A 114 -7.34 -27.95 -12.56
C ASN A 114 -5.85 -27.90 -12.20
N SER A 115 -5.58 -27.83 -10.89
CA SER A 115 -4.32 -28.23 -10.22
C SER A 115 -3.14 -27.23 -10.21
N SER A 116 -3.20 -26.25 -9.31
CA SER A 116 -2.03 -25.72 -8.59
C SER A 116 -2.44 -25.31 -7.16
N LEU A 117 -2.81 -26.30 -6.35
CA LEU A 117 -3.04 -26.12 -4.92
C LEU A 117 -1.73 -25.65 -4.28
N ASN A 118 -1.65 -24.35 -3.95
CA ASN A 118 -0.88 -23.71 -2.87
C ASN A 118 -0.49 -22.25 -3.20
N GLN A 119 -0.52 -21.84 -4.48
CA GLN A 119 -0.20 -20.46 -4.89
C GLN A 119 -1.44 -19.66 -5.30
N ASP A 120 -2.48 -20.35 -5.76
CA ASP A 120 -3.77 -19.74 -6.12
C ASP A 120 -4.60 -19.31 -4.90
N ASP A 121 -4.40 -19.90 -3.72
CA ASP A 121 -5.12 -19.48 -2.50
C ASP A 121 -4.68 -18.09 -2.02
N ALA A 122 -3.38 -17.78 -2.10
CA ALA A 122 -2.87 -16.45 -1.73
C ALA A 122 -3.33 -15.37 -2.71
N ASN A 123 -3.35 -15.70 -4.00
CA ASN A 123 -3.85 -14.80 -5.05
C ASN A 123 -5.38 -14.66 -4.96
N SER A 124 -6.12 -15.73 -4.67
CA SER A 124 -7.57 -15.71 -4.46
C SER A 124 -7.96 -14.90 -3.21
N VAL A 125 -7.20 -15.01 -2.12
CA VAL A 125 -7.42 -14.17 -0.92
C VAL A 125 -7.13 -12.70 -1.24
N MET A 126 -6.05 -12.40 -1.97
CA MET A 126 -5.74 -11.03 -2.38
C MET A 126 -6.79 -10.46 -3.33
N GLU A 127 -7.25 -11.22 -4.32
CA GLU A 127 -8.33 -10.84 -5.22
C GLU A 127 -9.65 -10.62 -4.47
N SER A 128 -9.98 -11.50 -3.51
CA SER A 128 -11.16 -11.33 -2.65
C SER A 128 -11.08 -10.05 -1.80
N TYR A 129 -9.88 -9.68 -1.34
CA TYR A 129 -9.62 -8.46 -0.58
C TYR A 129 -9.75 -7.22 -1.46
N ILE A 130 -9.21 -7.25 -2.68
CA ILE A 130 -9.36 -6.19 -3.67
C ILE A 130 -10.85 -5.99 -4.01
N ASP A 131 -11.60 -7.07 -4.19
CA ASP A 131 -13.04 -7.00 -4.44
C ASP A 131 -13.83 -6.47 -3.25
N LEU A 132 -13.43 -6.81 -2.03
CA LEU A 132 -14.01 -6.21 -0.81
C LEU A 132 -13.75 -4.70 -0.78
N LEU A 133 -12.52 -4.25 -1.09
CA LEU A 133 -12.18 -2.83 -1.19
C LEU A 133 -13.01 -2.11 -2.26
N ARG A 134 -13.17 -2.70 -3.45
CA ARG A 134 -14.03 -2.16 -4.51
C ARG A 134 -15.48 -2.01 -4.04
N LYS A 135 -16.02 -3.04 -3.39
CA LYS A 135 -17.39 -3.03 -2.83
C LYS A 135 -17.54 -1.96 -1.74
N ARG A 136 -16.55 -1.80 -0.87
CA ARG A 136 -16.54 -0.76 0.17
C ARG A 136 -16.52 0.63 -0.44
N HIS A 137 -15.66 0.86 -1.42
CA HIS A 137 -15.58 2.14 -2.13
C HIS A 137 -16.90 2.46 -2.85
N LYS A 138 -17.53 1.47 -3.50
CA LYS A 138 -18.85 1.63 -4.11
C LYS A 138 -19.92 1.99 -3.08
N ARG A 139 -19.91 1.36 -1.91
CA ARG A 139 -20.81 1.68 -0.80
C ARG A 139 -20.58 3.10 -0.27
N GLU A 140 -19.34 3.52 -0.10
CA GLU A 140 -19.01 4.89 0.35
C GLU A 140 -19.46 5.93 -0.68
N ARG A 141 -19.27 5.68 -1.98
CA ARG A 141 -19.79 6.55 -3.05
C ARG A 141 -21.31 6.63 -3.04
N LEU A 142 -22.01 5.50 -2.89
CA LEU A 142 -23.47 5.49 -2.81
C LEU A 142 -23.98 6.20 -1.54
N ARG A 143 -23.26 6.06 -0.43
CA ARG A 143 -23.55 6.80 0.80
C ARG A 143 -23.38 8.29 0.58
N LEU A 144 -22.28 8.74 -0.03
CA LEU A 144 -22.09 10.14 -0.38
C LEU A 144 -23.20 10.66 -1.29
N ILE A 145 -23.59 9.89 -2.32
CA ILE A 145 -24.69 10.29 -3.20
C ILE A 145 -26.00 10.44 -2.41
N ARG A 146 -26.31 9.47 -1.53
CA ARG A 146 -27.50 9.52 -0.67
C ARG A 146 -27.45 10.73 0.27
N ASP A 147 -26.33 10.94 0.96
CA ASP A 147 -26.14 12.05 1.89
C ASP A 147 -26.25 13.38 1.15
N ASN A 148 -25.68 13.50 -0.06
CA ASN A 148 -25.83 14.68 -0.91
C ASN A 148 -27.29 14.88 -1.35
N ILE A 149 -27.98 13.83 -1.79
CA ILE A 149 -29.41 13.88 -2.13
C ILE A 149 -30.23 14.33 -0.93
N GLU A 150 -29.95 13.80 0.25
CA GLU A 150 -30.60 14.21 1.50
C GLU A 150 -30.30 15.68 1.83
N THR A 151 -29.06 16.15 1.65
CA THR A 151 -28.73 17.57 1.79
C THR A 151 -29.43 18.44 0.75
N PHE A 152 -29.65 17.95 -0.47
CA PHE A 152 -30.41 18.65 -1.49
C PHE A 152 -31.89 18.73 -1.09
N PHE A 153 -32.48 17.66 -0.54
CA PHE A 153 -33.85 17.71 -0.02
C PHE A 153 -34.00 18.58 1.23
N GLN A 154 -32.95 18.73 2.04
CA GLN A 154 -32.93 19.67 3.17
C GLN A 154 -32.75 21.13 2.72
N LYS A 155 -32.23 21.38 1.51
CA LYS A 155 -32.13 22.73 0.94
C LYS A 155 -33.50 23.20 0.45
N PRO A 156 -33.99 24.37 0.88
CA PRO A 156 -35.33 24.85 0.56
C PRO A 156 -35.60 24.91 -0.96
N ALA A 157 -34.60 25.25 -1.76
CA ALA A 157 -34.68 25.42 -3.21
C ALA A 157 -35.06 24.15 -4.02
N ALA A 158 -34.96 22.94 -3.44
CA ALA A 158 -35.33 21.69 -4.12
C ALA A 158 -36.67 21.10 -3.64
N SER A 159 -37.36 21.76 -2.70
CA SER A 159 -38.72 21.39 -2.33
C SER A 159 -39.67 21.72 -3.47
N ASN A 160 -40.56 20.79 -3.84
CA ASN A 160 -41.61 21.02 -4.85
C ASN A 160 -42.56 22.18 -4.47
N LYS A 161 -42.48 22.67 -3.21
CA LYS A 161 -43.18 23.85 -2.73
C LYS A 161 -42.48 25.18 -3.05
N PHE A 162 -41.18 25.17 -3.36
CA PHE A 162 -40.41 26.39 -3.73
C PHE A 162 -40.68 26.88 -5.16
N LEU A 163 -41.27 26.02 -6.01
CA LEU A 163 -41.74 26.39 -7.34
C LEU A 163 -43.20 26.89 -7.34
N ASN A 164 -43.90 26.84 -6.21
CA ASN A 164 -45.22 27.45 -6.10
C ASN A 164 -45.08 28.96 -5.93
N SER A 165 -45.17 29.66 -7.06
CA SER A 165 -45.13 31.13 -7.22
C SER A 165 -46.10 31.94 -6.34
N LYS A 166 -46.94 31.31 -5.52
CA LYS A 166 -47.95 32.00 -4.70
C LYS A 166 -47.53 32.28 -3.26
N ASP A 167 -46.50 31.60 -2.73
CA ASP A 167 -46.23 31.62 -1.28
C ASP A 167 -44.87 32.22 -0.84
N THR A 168 -44.08 32.83 -1.74
CA THR A 168 -42.81 33.49 -1.34
C THR A 168 -42.53 34.80 -2.10
N PRO A 169 -43.23 35.91 -1.80
CA PRO A 169 -42.91 37.22 -2.39
C PRO A 169 -41.57 37.80 -1.91
N GLU A 170 -40.95 37.25 -0.86
CA GLU A 170 -39.75 37.82 -0.25
C GLU A 170 -38.44 37.48 -1.00
N ILE A 171 -38.41 36.38 -1.77
CA ILE A 171 -37.21 35.96 -2.52
C ILE A 171 -37.08 36.73 -3.84
N LEU A 172 -38.21 37.12 -4.46
CA LEU A 172 -38.22 37.90 -5.71
C LEU A 172 -37.75 39.35 -5.53
N ALA A 173 -37.73 39.87 -4.29
CA ALA A 173 -37.24 41.21 -3.98
C ALA A 173 -35.70 41.30 -3.88
N SER A 174 -35.00 40.16 -3.79
CA SER A 174 -33.55 40.09 -3.57
C SER A 174 -32.74 39.71 -4.82
N LEU A 175 -33.40 39.52 -5.96
CA LEU A 175 -32.70 39.21 -7.21
C LEU A 175 -32.10 40.51 -7.80
N PRO A 176 -30.80 40.55 -8.13
CA PRO A 176 -30.23 41.72 -8.77
C PRO A 176 -30.94 41.95 -10.12
N LYS A 177 -31.47 43.17 -10.32
CA LYS A 177 -32.04 43.60 -11.60
C LYS A 177 -31.01 43.35 -12.70
N VAL A 178 -31.37 42.46 -13.63
CA VAL A 178 -30.60 42.19 -14.84
C VAL A 178 -30.41 43.52 -15.60
N PRO A 179 -29.22 43.80 -16.18
CA PRO A 179 -28.95 45.02 -16.93
C PRO A 179 -30.03 45.23 -18.00
N SER A 180 -30.55 46.45 -18.05
CA SER A 180 -31.66 46.82 -18.94
C SER A 180 -31.28 46.72 -20.43
N GLU A 181 -29.99 46.57 -20.75
CA GLU A 181 -29.51 46.26 -22.09
C GLU A 181 -30.02 44.90 -22.63
N LEU A 182 -30.30 43.90 -21.78
CA LEU A 182 -30.83 42.61 -22.25
C LEU A 182 -32.35 42.59 -22.42
N MET A 183 -33.06 43.55 -21.81
CA MET A 183 -34.52 43.69 -21.99
C MET A 183 -34.90 44.60 -23.16
N GLN A 184 -33.99 45.47 -23.61
CA GLN A 184 -34.21 46.31 -24.80
C GLN A 184 -33.87 45.59 -26.12
N GLN A 185 -33.32 44.38 -26.06
CA GLN A 185 -33.03 43.56 -27.26
C GLN A 185 -34.23 42.74 -27.76
N SER A 186 -35.39 42.79 -27.09
CA SER A 186 -36.59 42.09 -27.55
C SER A 186 -37.37 42.85 -28.63
N ASP A 187 -37.00 44.11 -28.93
CA ASP A 187 -37.57 44.93 -30.01
C ASP A 187 -36.53 45.23 -31.12
N ILE A 188 -35.66 44.26 -31.42
CA ILE A 188 -34.83 44.34 -32.62
C ILE A 188 -35.34 43.33 -33.64
N ASP A 189 -35.58 43.82 -34.86
CA ASP A 189 -36.09 43.06 -36.01
C ASP A 189 -35.36 41.72 -36.15
N ARG A 190 -36.09 40.65 -36.49
CA ARG A 190 -35.52 39.28 -36.58
C ARG A 190 -34.28 39.20 -37.48
N ASP A 191 -34.20 40.07 -38.47
CA ASP A 191 -33.07 40.18 -39.41
C ASP A 191 -31.79 40.72 -38.74
N SER A 192 -31.92 41.57 -37.71
CA SER A 192 -30.78 42.11 -36.95
C SER A 192 -30.17 41.09 -35.96
N ILE A 193 -30.99 40.15 -35.46
CA ILE A 193 -30.53 39.10 -34.54
C ILE A 193 -29.69 38.09 -35.32
N GLU A 194 -30.05 37.81 -36.58
CA GLU A 194 -29.27 36.96 -37.48
C GLU A 194 -27.92 37.61 -37.81
N GLU A 195 -27.88 38.91 -38.11
CA GLU A 195 -26.61 39.63 -38.33
C GLU A 195 -25.73 39.70 -37.06
N VAL A 196 -26.31 39.87 -35.86
CA VAL A 196 -25.56 39.87 -34.59
C VAL A 196 -25.05 38.47 -34.24
N LEU A 197 -25.83 37.43 -34.52
CA LEU A 197 -25.42 36.04 -34.35
C LEU A 197 -24.29 35.70 -35.33
N GLU A 198 -24.39 36.12 -36.59
CA GLU A 198 -23.39 35.90 -37.61
C GLU A 198 -22.08 36.64 -37.29
N ASP A 199 -22.14 37.89 -36.81
CA ASP A 199 -20.94 38.59 -36.30
C ASP A 199 -20.35 37.90 -35.06
N MET A 200 -21.17 37.32 -34.19
CA MET A 200 -20.68 36.52 -33.05
C MET A 200 -20.00 35.22 -33.51
N VAL A 201 -20.56 34.54 -34.52
CA VAL A 201 -19.96 33.35 -35.14
C VAL A 201 -18.64 33.71 -35.82
N ILE A 202 -18.58 34.78 -36.60
CA ILE A 202 -17.36 35.26 -37.25
C ILE A 202 -16.28 35.61 -36.21
N ARG A 203 -16.66 36.24 -35.08
CA ARG A 203 -15.73 36.50 -33.97
C ARG A 203 -15.23 35.22 -33.31
N LEU A 204 -16.10 34.24 -33.12
CA LEU A 204 -15.74 32.92 -32.60
C LEU A 204 -14.81 32.19 -33.57
N GLU A 205 -15.14 32.11 -34.86
CA GLU A 205 -14.30 31.52 -35.89
C GLU A 205 -12.92 32.18 -35.95
N LYS A 206 -12.86 33.51 -35.90
CA LYS A 206 -11.60 34.27 -35.83
C LYS A 206 -10.81 33.95 -34.56
N SER A 207 -11.48 33.77 -33.42
CA SER A 207 -10.83 33.36 -32.17
C SER A 207 -10.28 31.94 -32.23
N ILE A 208 -11.03 31.01 -32.84
CA ILE A 208 -10.64 29.62 -33.04
C ILE A 208 -9.45 29.54 -34.01
N LEU A 209 -9.47 30.30 -35.09
CA LEU A 209 -8.35 30.38 -36.04
C LEU A 209 -7.09 30.94 -35.37
N ARG A 210 -7.21 32.02 -34.57
CA ARG A 210 -6.09 32.56 -33.79
C ARG A 210 -5.54 31.52 -32.82
N ALA A 211 -6.42 30.84 -32.07
CA ALA A 211 -6.01 29.79 -31.14
C ALA A 211 -5.33 28.62 -31.86
N LYS A 212 -5.83 28.22 -33.03
CA LYS A 212 -5.24 27.15 -33.86
C LYS A 212 -3.86 27.54 -34.40
N ILE A 213 -3.66 28.79 -34.79
CA ILE A 213 -2.35 29.31 -35.22
C ILE A 213 -1.36 29.31 -34.05
N ILE A 214 -1.78 29.77 -32.87
CA ILE A 214 -0.96 29.75 -31.66
C ILE A 214 -0.58 28.31 -31.30
N LEU A 215 -1.55 27.39 -31.30
CA LEU A 215 -1.30 25.98 -31.01
C LEU A 215 -0.32 25.34 -31.99
N ARG A 216 -0.45 25.62 -33.30
CA ARG A 216 0.52 25.13 -34.29
C ARG A 216 1.92 25.72 -34.06
N ARG A 217 2.01 27.02 -33.72
CA ARG A 217 3.29 27.65 -33.37
C ARG A 217 3.93 26.96 -32.17
N GLU A 218 3.19 26.75 -31.09
CA GLU A 218 3.66 26.04 -29.89
C GLU A 218 4.04 24.59 -30.18
N GLN A 219 3.27 23.89 -31.03
CA GLN A 219 3.60 22.52 -31.42
C GLN A 219 4.90 22.46 -32.24
N THR A 220 5.11 23.41 -33.16
CA THR A 220 6.38 23.51 -33.90
C THR A 220 7.55 23.93 -33.02
N LEU A 221 7.32 24.74 -31.98
CA LEU A 221 8.35 25.09 -31.02
C LEU A 221 8.71 23.89 -30.14
N ASN A 222 7.71 23.12 -29.68
CA ASN A 222 7.90 21.90 -28.92
C ASN A 222 8.59 20.79 -29.74
N SER A 223 8.26 20.64 -31.02
CA SER A 223 8.95 19.68 -31.88
C SER A 223 10.41 20.09 -32.10
N LYS A 224 10.67 21.37 -32.39
CA LYS A 224 12.05 21.90 -32.51
C LYS A 224 12.84 21.73 -31.21
N LEU A 225 12.22 21.95 -30.06
CA LEU A 225 12.86 21.75 -28.76
C LEU A 225 13.18 20.27 -28.54
N ARG A 226 12.24 19.37 -28.86
CA ARG A 226 12.47 17.92 -28.83
C ARG A 226 13.60 17.47 -29.75
N ASP A 227 13.69 18.04 -30.95
CA ASP A 227 14.75 17.72 -31.92
C ASP A 227 16.10 18.31 -31.51
N GLN A 228 16.11 19.46 -30.82
CA GLN A 228 17.32 20.10 -30.28
C GLN A 228 17.79 19.50 -28.95
N THR A 229 16.93 18.79 -28.23
CA THR A 229 17.30 17.99 -27.06
C THR A 229 17.39 16.52 -27.45
N PRO A 230 18.52 16.04 -28.00
CA PRO A 230 18.74 14.60 -27.98
C PRO A 230 18.70 14.17 -26.51
N VAL A 231 18.06 13.03 -26.25
CA VAL A 231 18.01 12.35 -24.96
C VAL A 231 19.43 11.90 -24.59
N THR A 232 20.28 12.86 -24.28
CA THR A 232 21.59 12.69 -23.68
C THR A 232 21.47 13.25 -22.29
N CYS A 233 21.66 12.36 -21.32
CA CYS A 233 21.52 12.59 -19.90
C CYS A 233 22.11 13.97 -19.52
N PRO A 234 21.30 14.99 -19.15
CA PRO A 234 21.86 16.27 -18.76
C PRO A 234 22.64 16.06 -17.47
N VAL A 235 23.89 16.51 -17.50
CA VAL A 235 24.82 16.56 -16.36
C VAL A 235 24.03 16.90 -15.08
N PRO A 236 24.23 16.19 -13.96
CA PRO A 236 23.46 16.41 -12.73
C PRO A 236 23.42 17.87 -12.28
N GLN A 237 24.48 18.62 -12.57
CA GLN A 237 24.59 20.06 -12.30
C GLN A 237 23.66 20.92 -13.15
N ALA A 238 23.44 20.56 -14.42
CA ALA A 238 22.46 21.24 -15.28
C ALA A 238 21.02 20.97 -14.82
N ARG A 239 20.75 19.76 -14.28
CA ARG A 239 19.45 19.45 -13.65
C ARG A 239 19.23 20.23 -12.36
N LEU A 240 20.26 20.36 -11.52
CA LEU A 240 20.17 21.16 -10.29
C LEU A 240 20.03 22.65 -10.60
N PHE A 241 20.72 23.15 -11.62
CA PHE A 241 20.57 24.53 -12.08
C PHE A 241 19.19 24.77 -12.69
N ALA A 242 18.68 23.85 -13.52
CA ALA A 242 17.31 23.94 -14.05
C ALA A 242 16.27 23.87 -12.93
N LEU A 243 16.43 22.98 -11.95
CA LEU A 243 15.54 22.89 -10.80
C LEU A 243 15.61 24.17 -9.94
N GLY A 244 16.81 24.71 -9.73
CA GLY A 244 17.04 26.01 -9.09
C GLY A 244 16.32 27.13 -9.82
N SER A 245 16.50 27.23 -11.14
CA SER A 245 15.82 28.22 -11.98
C SER A 245 14.31 28.07 -11.95
N THR A 246 13.76 26.83 -12.00
CA THR A 246 12.31 26.61 -11.89
C THR A 246 11.78 26.96 -10.51
N ARG A 247 12.56 26.71 -9.45
CA ARG A 247 12.22 27.10 -8.09
C ARG A 247 12.20 28.62 -7.99
N ASP A 248 13.22 29.30 -8.48
CA ASP A 248 13.35 30.75 -8.40
C ASP A 248 12.26 31.43 -9.25
N GLU A 249 11.90 30.88 -10.41
CA GLU A 249 10.79 31.34 -11.23
C GLU A 249 9.43 31.12 -10.56
N LEU A 250 9.20 29.97 -9.92
CA LEU A 250 7.99 29.73 -9.13
C LEU A 250 7.90 30.64 -7.92
N ILE A 251 9.02 30.89 -7.23
CA ILE A 251 9.08 31.83 -6.11
C ILE A 251 8.76 33.23 -6.63
N THR A 252 9.39 33.68 -7.71
CA THR A 252 9.12 34.98 -8.33
C THR A 252 7.66 35.09 -8.78
N TRP A 253 7.10 34.02 -9.35
CA TRP A 253 5.69 33.98 -9.74
C TRP A 253 4.76 34.08 -8.53
N ILE A 254 5.00 33.29 -7.48
CA ILE A 254 4.24 33.33 -6.23
C ILE A 254 4.39 34.71 -5.57
N GLU A 255 5.59 35.27 -5.52
CA GLU A 255 5.84 36.60 -4.97
C GLU A 255 5.14 37.69 -5.80
N SER A 256 5.14 37.59 -7.12
CA SER A 256 4.40 38.50 -8.01
C SER A 256 2.88 38.36 -7.86
N GLU A 257 2.40 37.13 -7.64
CA GLU A 257 0.99 36.83 -7.44
C GLU A 257 0.53 37.32 -6.06
N LEU A 258 1.33 37.11 -5.02
CA LEU A 258 1.09 37.62 -3.67
C LEU A 258 1.21 39.15 -3.62
N ALA A 259 2.16 39.75 -4.34
CA ALA A 259 2.28 41.21 -4.47
C ALA A 259 1.06 41.78 -5.20
N ARG A 260 0.59 41.12 -6.27
CA ARG A 260 -0.64 41.51 -7.00
C ARG A 260 -1.87 41.42 -6.10
N VAL A 261 -1.97 40.41 -5.24
CA VAL A 261 -3.05 40.30 -4.25
C VAL A 261 -2.93 41.39 -3.18
N GLY A 262 -1.73 41.73 -2.72
CA GLY A 262 -1.48 42.80 -1.75
C GLY A 262 -1.73 44.22 -2.28
N GLU A 263 -1.44 44.48 -3.56
CA GLU A 263 -1.56 45.80 -4.18
C GLU A 263 -3.02 46.19 -4.50
N THR A 264 -3.93 45.21 -4.62
CA THR A 264 -5.37 45.47 -4.74
C THR A 264 -6.02 46.02 -3.45
N SER A 265 -5.30 46.04 -2.32
CA SER A 265 -5.77 46.59 -1.04
C SER A 265 -5.37 48.05 -0.80
N GLY A 266 -4.59 48.69 -1.68
CA GLY A 266 -4.02 49.99 -1.36
C GLY A 266 -3.53 50.76 -2.58
N THR A 267 -4.43 51.17 -3.47
CA THR A 267 -4.37 52.45 -4.19
C THR A 267 -5.64 52.66 -4.99
N THR A 268 -6.50 53.50 -4.43
CA THR A 268 -7.63 54.11 -5.12
C THR A 268 -7.16 54.89 -6.35
N ASN A 269 -7.77 54.65 -7.52
CA ASN A 269 -8.30 55.74 -8.35
C ASN A 269 -9.31 55.22 -9.41
N LYS A 270 -10.59 55.32 -9.02
CA LYS A 270 -11.75 55.80 -9.79
C LYS A 270 -12.02 55.21 -11.18
N THR A 271 -12.93 54.23 -11.20
CA THR A 271 -14.25 54.42 -11.86
C THR A 271 -15.36 53.67 -11.10
N THR A 272 -16.27 54.46 -10.54
CA THR A 272 -17.65 54.24 -10.03
C THR A 272 -18.25 52.84 -10.19
N LEU A 273 -18.69 52.13 -9.14
CA LEU A 273 -19.72 52.39 -8.10
C LEU A 273 -20.87 51.38 -8.32
N GLY A 274 -20.91 50.36 -7.46
CA GLY A 274 -22.05 49.48 -7.25
C GLY A 274 -22.06 49.09 -5.78
N SER A 275 -22.81 49.86 -5.00
CA SER A 275 -23.01 49.69 -3.56
C SER A 275 -23.48 48.26 -3.26
N PHE A 276 -22.59 47.46 -2.68
CA PHE A 276 -23.01 46.34 -1.83
C PHE A 276 -22.81 46.80 -0.39
N SER A 277 -23.93 46.82 0.32
CA SER A 277 -24.00 46.85 1.78
C SER A 277 -23.07 45.78 2.35
N HIS A 278 -21.83 46.16 2.65
CA HIS A 278 -21.07 45.47 3.67
C HIS A 278 -21.78 45.78 4.98
N GLN A 279 -22.70 44.89 5.34
CA GLN A 279 -22.99 44.64 6.74
C GLN A 279 -21.63 44.51 7.42
N GLU A 280 -21.36 45.42 8.35
CA GLU A 280 -20.25 45.36 9.27
C GLU A 280 -20.31 44.00 9.98
N ILE A 281 -19.70 42.98 9.37
CA ILE A 281 -19.04 41.94 10.13
C ILE A 281 -17.77 42.65 10.58
N GLY A 282 -17.94 43.48 11.62
CA GLY A 282 -16.84 44.05 12.37
C GLY A 282 -15.85 42.93 12.58
N SER A 283 -14.59 43.22 12.26
CA SER A 283 -13.45 42.33 12.47
C SER A 283 -13.69 41.51 13.74
N VAL A 284 -14.22 40.29 13.58
CA VAL A 284 -14.42 39.39 14.70
C VAL A 284 -12.99 39.06 15.05
N ASN A 285 -12.52 39.74 16.09
CA ASN A 285 -11.16 39.71 16.55
C ASN A 285 -10.75 38.25 16.62
N VAL A 286 -9.87 37.84 15.70
CA VAL A 286 -9.51 36.43 15.51
C VAL A 286 -9.00 35.87 16.84
N ASP A 287 -8.37 36.72 17.64
CA ASP A 287 -7.91 36.40 18.99
C ASP A 287 -9.05 36.14 19.99
N ASP A 288 -10.18 36.84 19.88
CA ASP A 288 -11.35 36.60 20.74
C ASP A 288 -12.06 35.29 20.35
N SER A 289 -12.13 34.98 19.05
CA SER A 289 -12.63 33.67 18.57
C SER A 289 -11.71 32.52 18.97
N LEU A 290 -10.38 32.71 18.90
CA LEU A 290 -9.38 31.75 19.39
C LEU A 290 -9.48 31.56 20.90
N ARG A 291 -9.72 32.63 21.66
CA ARG A 291 -9.91 32.56 23.12
C ARG A 291 -11.20 31.82 23.47
N ALA A 292 -12.28 32.05 22.72
CA ALA A 292 -13.54 31.32 22.87
C ALA A 292 -13.38 29.83 22.54
N ILE A 293 -12.68 29.48 21.45
CA ILE A 293 -12.40 28.09 21.06
C ILE A 293 -11.51 27.41 22.10
N LYS A 294 -10.46 28.08 22.58
CA LYS A 294 -9.62 27.55 23.68
C LYS A 294 -10.43 27.33 24.95
N GLY A 295 -11.33 28.25 25.28
CA GLY A 295 -12.27 28.11 26.40
C GLY A 295 -13.16 26.89 26.24
N GLN A 296 -13.82 26.74 25.09
CA GLN A 296 -14.67 25.58 24.78
C GLN A 296 -13.88 24.27 24.79
N TYR A 297 -12.66 24.24 24.24
CA TYR A 297 -11.80 23.07 24.25
C TYR A 297 -11.35 22.71 25.68
N SER A 298 -11.04 23.71 26.51
CA SER A 298 -10.71 23.48 27.92
C SER A 298 -11.89 22.91 28.71
N GLY A 299 -13.11 23.40 28.44
CA GLY A 299 -14.34 22.84 29.01
C GLY A 299 -14.60 21.40 28.54
N TYR A 300 -14.41 21.13 27.26
CA TYR A 300 -14.50 19.77 26.71
C TYR A 300 -13.49 18.82 27.36
N VAL A 301 -12.24 19.25 27.55
CA VAL A 301 -11.21 18.46 28.22
C VAL A 301 -11.57 18.21 29.68
N ALA A 302 -12.07 19.22 30.41
CA ALA A 302 -12.49 19.07 31.80
C ALA A 302 -13.65 18.07 31.94
N VAL A 303 -14.69 18.16 31.09
CA VAL A 303 -15.81 17.20 31.08
C VAL A 303 -15.32 15.80 30.73
N ARG A 304 -14.37 15.68 29.79
CA ARG A 304 -13.79 14.39 29.42
C ARG A 304 -12.92 13.80 30.53
N GLN A 305 -12.18 14.62 31.27
CA GLN A 305 -11.44 14.22 32.46
C GLN A 305 -12.40 13.72 33.53
N LEU A 306 -13.46 14.47 33.85
CA LEU A 306 -14.50 14.03 34.78
C LEU A 306 -15.16 12.73 34.34
N LEU A 307 -15.43 12.54 33.05
CA LEU A 307 -15.98 11.28 32.53
C LEU A 307 -15.00 10.12 32.68
N VAL A 308 -13.71 10.35 32.43
CA VAL A 308 -12.66 9.34 32.64
C VAL A 308 -12.46 9.02 34.12
N ASP A 309 -12.54 10.02 35.00
CA ASP A 309 -12.44 9.86 36.45
C ASP A 309 -13.65 9.12 37.01
N CYS A 310 -14.87 9.44 36.55
CA CYS A 310 -16.08 8.67 36.86
C CYS A 310 -16.00 7.22 36.37
N LEU A 311 -15.38 6.97 35.20
CA LEU A 311 -15.12 5.62 34.71
C LEU A 311 -14.07 4.90 35.56
N HIS A 312 -13.03 5.60 36.00
CA HIS A 312 -11.98 5.04 36.86
C HIS A 312 -12.50 4.74 38.26
N ASP A 313 -13.39 5.56 38.79
CA ASP A 313 -14.08 5.36 40.07
C ASP A 313 -15.17 4.28 39.97
N SER A 314 -15.82 4.12 38.82
CA SER A 314 -16.70 2.97 38.53
C SER A 314 -15.92 1.64 38.45
N ILE A 315 -14.67 1.68 38.00
CA ILE A 315 -13.75 0.53 38.00
C ILE A 315 -13.16 0.29 39.41
N LYS A 316 -13.22 1.28 40.30
CA LYS A 316 -12.78 1.21 41.71
C LYS A 316 -13.95 1.16 42.70
N MET A 317 -15.05 0.49 42.39
CA MET A 317 -15.99 0.05 43.44
C MET A 317 -15.52 -1.28 44.02
N PRO A 318 -14.85 -1.31 45.18
CA PRO A 318 -14.80 -2.52 45.98
C PRO A 318 -16.23 -2.77 46.48
N PHE A 319 -16.70 -4.00 46.27
CA PHE A 319 -17.90 -4.54 46.90
C PHE A 319 -18.01 -4.08 48.37
N HIS A 320 -18.95 -3.20 48.68
CA HIS A 320 -19.41 -3.00 50.04
C HIS A 320 -20.93 -3.02 50.10
N LEU A 321 -21.40 -3.92 50.96
CA LEU A 321 -22.78 -4.29 51.22
C LEU A 321 -23.56 -3.11 51.81
N HIS A 322 -24.82 -2.99 51.40
CA HIS A 322 -25.87 -2.28 52.12
C HIS A 322 -25.92 -2.72 53.58
N ASP A 323 -26.05 -1.75 54.50
CA ASP A 323 -26.85 -1.88 55.72
C ASP A 323 -27.48 -0.53 56.08
N GLU A 324 -28.81 -0.59 56.14
CA GLU A 324 -29.80 0.04 57.05
C GLU A 324 -29.84 1.56 57.36
N ILE A 325 -31.09 2.01 57.38
CA ILE A 325 -31.68 3.34 57.54
C ILE A 325 -31.60 3.84 58.99
N PRO A 326 -31.67 5.16 59.24
CA PRO A 326 -32.59 5.65 60.26
C PRO A 326 -33.56 6.72 59.74
N MET A 327 -34.84 6.48 60.00
CA MET A 327 -35.98 7.36 59.78
C MET A 327 -35.94 8.58 60.70
N THR A 328 -36.15 9.77 60.16
CA THR A 328 -36.91 10.84 60.84
C THR A 328 -37.68 11.68 59.81
N THR A 329 -38.87 12.10 60.23
CA THR A 329 -40.09 12.52 59.52
C THR A 329 -40.07 13.94 58.91
N GLU A 330 -40.50 14.05 57.63
CA GLU A 330 -41.39 15.08 56.98
C GLU A 330 -41.03 16.59 56.96
N PRO A 331 -41.62 17.45 56.10
CA PRO A 331 -42.33 17.22 54.82
C PRO A 331 -41.89 18.16 53.64
N ASN A 332 -42.28 17.75 52.43
CA ASN A 332 -42.61 18.55 51.23
C ASN A 332 -41.53 19.46 50.55
N GLU A 333 -41.15 19.12 49.32
CA GLU A 333 -41.52 19.92 48.14
C GLU A 333 -41.09 19.25 46.82
N GLU A 334 -41.95 19.43 45.83
CA GLU A 334 -41.96 18.83 44.51
C GLU A 334 -40.73 19.18 43.67
N ARG A 335 -40.02 18.16 43.16
CA ARG A 335 -39.25 18.32 41.92
C ARG A 335 -39.07 17.01 41.15
N GLY A 336 -39.89 16.85 40.12
CA GLY A 336 -39.55 16.27 38.83
C GLY A 336 -38.87 14.90 38.82
N SER A 337 -39.69 13.85 38.73
CA SER A 337 -39.28 12.59 38.12
C SER A 337 -38.79 12.85 36.69
N PHE A 338 -37.48 12.85 36.48
CA PHE A 338 -36.92 12.57 35.17
C PHE A 338 -36.74 11.06 35.07
N ASP A 339 -37.48 10.45 34.15
CA ASP A 339 -37.32 9.05 33.76
C ASP A 339 -35.86 8.75 33.43
N SER A 340 -35.23 8.00 34.33
CA SER A 340 -33.92 7.38 34.12
C SER A 340 -34.07 6.14 33.24
N GLU A 341 -34.47 6.32 31.98
CA GLU A 341 -34.62 5.21 31.02
C GLU A 341 -33.45 5.05 30.03
N TYR A 342 -32.47 5.95 30.05
CA TYR A 342 -31.25 5.80 29.25
C TYR A 342 -30.04 5.70 30.15
N ASN A 343 -29.75 4.48 30.60
CA ASN A 343 -28.52 4.17 31.30
C ASN A 343 -27.38 4.08 30.26
N PRO A 344 -26.45 5.07 30.15
CA PRO A 344 -25.42 5.10 29.10
C PRO A 344 -24.29 4.07 29.33
N HIS A 345 -24.36 3.31 30.41
CA HIS A 345 -23.36 2.31 30.83
C HIS A 345 -23.00 1.22 29.80
N PRO A 346 -23.90 0.68 28.95
CA PRO A 346 -23.49 -0.33 27.97
C PRO A 346 -22.59 0.26 26.87
N CYS A 347 -22.87 1.49 26.43
CA CYS A 347 -22.09 2.16 25.39
C CYS A 347 -20.67 2.52 25.88
N LEU A 348 -20.54 2.83 27.17
CA LEU A 348 -19.24 3.08 27.80
C LEU A 348 -18.40 1.81 27.97
N ASN A 349 -19.03 0.67 28.29
CA ASN A 349 -18.34 -0.63 28.34
C ASN A 349 -17.87 -1.08 26.96
N GLU A 350 -18.69 -0.86 25.92
CA GLU A 350 -18.30 -1.12 24.53
C GLU A 350 -17.13 -0.23 24.11
N LEU A 351 -17.15 1.06 24.48
CA LEU A 351 -16.03 1.97 24.21
C LEU A 351 -14.76 1.55 24.96
N ALA A 352 -14.87 1.11 26.20
CA ALA A 352 -13.73 0.60 26.97
C ALA A 352 -13.13 -0.65 26.31
N HIS A 353 -13.98 -1.59 25.85
CA HIS A 353 -13.55 -2.77 25.11
C HIS A 353 -12.90 -2.42 23.76
N LEU A 354 -13.49 -1.50 23.00
CA LEU A 354 -12.90 -1.01 21.75
C LEU A 354 -11.52 -0.37 22.02
N THR A 355 -11.39 0.35 23.13
CA THR A 355 -10.13 1.01 23.50
C THR A 355 -9.06 -0.02 23.87
N THR A 356 -9.41 -1.14 24.51
CA THR A 356 -8.44 -2.22 24.80
C THR A 356 -8.03 -2.95 23.52
N GLU A 357 -8.96 -3.21 22.59
CA GLU A 357 -8.64 -3.78 21.28
C GLU A 357 -7.71 -2.87 20.45
N ILE A 358 -7.98 -1.56 20.42
CA ILE A 358 -7.12 -0.59 19.73
C ILE A 358 -5.72 -0.59 20.36
N LYS A 359 -5.60 -0.63 21.69
CA LYS A 359 -4.30 -0.70 22.37
C LYS A 359 -3.55 -1.99 22.03
N GLN A 360 -4.23 -3.13 22.01
CA GLN A 360 -3.65 -4.41 21.61
C GLN A 360 -3.19 -4.39 20.14
N CYS A 361 -4.00 -3.80 19.25
CA CYS A 361 -3.65 -3.64 17.85
C CYS A 361 -2.41 -2.75 17.67
N ILE A 362 -2.32 -1.64 18.40
CA ILE A 362 -1.13 -0.76 18.39
C ILE A 362 0.11 -1.50 18.90
N GLN A 363 -0.01 -2.27 19.97
CA GLN A 363 1.09 -3.06 20.52
C GLN A 363 1.53 -4.17 19.55
N HIS A 364 0.58 -4.84 18.89
CA HIS A 364 0.89 -5.86 17.91
C HIS A 364 1.57 -5.24 16.68
N LYS A 365 1.08 -4.09 16.20
CA LYS A 365 1.71 -3.33 15.13
C LYS A 365 3.13 -2.91 15.50
N SER A 366 3.36 -2.38 16.70
CA SER A 366 4.69 -1.95 17.14
C SER A 366 5.67 -3.13 17.29
N TYR A 367 5.18 -4.28 17.75
CA TYR A 367 5.95 -5.51 17.79
C TYR A 367 6.33 -5.98 16.38
N LEU A 368 5.37 -6.03 15.44
CA LEU A 368 5.61 -6.44 14.07
C LEU A 368 6.58 -5.49 13.35
N THR A 369 6.41 -4.18 13.49
CA THR A 369 7.33 -3.21 12.86
C THR A 369 8.73 -3.31 13.46
N SER A 370 8.85 -3.52 14.77
CA SER A 370 10.14 -3.70 15.43
C SER A 370 10.80 -5.02 15.02
N SER A 371 10.03 -6.11 14.92
CA SER A 371 10.52 -7.41 14.47
C SER A 371 10.96 -7.35 13.01
N LEU A 372 10.15 -6.75 12.13
CA LEU A 372 10.48 -6.56 10.73
C LEU A 372 11.72 -5.67 10.56
N GLY A 373 11.84 -4.60 11.33
CA GLY A 373 13.04 -3.75 11.35
C GLY A 373 14.29 -4.52 11.77
N LYS A 374 14.19 -5.38 12.81
CA LYS A 374 15.30 -6.25 13.23
C LYS A 374 15.68 -7.28 12.17
N GLN A 375 14.71 -7.88 11.48
CA GLN A 375 14.97 -8.82 10.39
C GLN A 375 15.62 -8.10 9.21
N HIS A 376 15.12 -6.94 8.82
CA HIS A 376 15.71 -6.12 7.76
C HIS A 376 17.16 -5.72 8.09
N ASP A 377 17.44 -5.27 9.31
CA ASP A 377 18.80 -4.93 9.74
C ASP A 377 19.73 -6.14 9.83
N LYS A 378 19.16 -7.34 10.08
CA LYS A 378 19.92 -8.59 10.00
C LYS A 378 20.25 -8.94 8.56
N THR A 379 19.27 -8.90 7.66
CA THR A 379 19.50 -9.22 6.24
C THR A 379 20.48 -8.25 5.59
N VAL A 380 20.40 -6.95 5.86
CA VAL A 380 21.38 -5.96 5.37
C VAL A 380 22.79 -6.31 5.84
N ARG A 381 22.99 -6.66 7.12
CA ARG A 381 24.31 -7.08 7.64
C ARG A 381 24.80 -8.39 7.03
N ASP A 382 23.90 -9.34 6.82
CA ASP A 382 24.25 -10.61 6.15
C ASP A 382 24.67 -10.36 4.70
N PHE A 383 24.01 -9.44 3.97
CA PHE A 383 24.41 -9.02 2.63
C PHE A 383 25.74 -8.26 2.61
N GLU A 384 25.99 -7.39 3.59
CA GLU A 384 27.27 -6.68 3.72
C GLU A 384 28.41 -7.67 3.98
N ARG A 385 28.20 -8.64 4.85
CA ARG A 385 29.16 -9.73 5.10
C ARG A 385 29.42 -10.55 3.83
N LEU A 386 28.35 -10.99 3.15
CA LEU A 386 28.49 -11.70 1.87
C LEU A 386 29.21 -10.85 0.82
N ALA A 387 29.00 -9.53 0.83
CA ALA A 387 29.68 -8.63 -0.07
C ALA A 387 31.18 -8.53 0.24
N GLN A 388 31.57 -8.48 1.52
CA GLN A 388 32.97 -8.51 1.95
C GLN A 388 33.67 -9.84 1.62
N GLU A 389 32.93 -10.96 1.66
CA GLU A 389 33.43 -12.29 1.30
C GLU A 389 33.45 -12.54 -0.23
N SER A 390 32.82 -11.66 -1.03
CA SER A 390 32.64 -11.85 -2.48
C SER A 390 33.82 -11.37 -3.30
N HIS A 391 34.57 -12.29 -3.90
CA HIS A 391 35.60 -11.95 -4.88
C HIS A 391 35.03 -11.31 -6.16
N LEU A 392 33.75 -11.56 -6.48
CA LEU A 392 33.07 -11.05 -7.68
C LEU A 392 32.81 -9.54 -7.59
N LEU A 393 32.44 -9.05 -6.41
CA LEU A 393 32.22 -7.62 -6.19
C LEU A 393 33.53 -6.83 -6.15
N LEU A 394 34.61 -7.45 -5.64
CA LEU A 394 35.94 -6.86 -5.67
C LEU A 394 36.48 -6.73 -7.10
N SER A 395 36.26 -7.75 -7.95
CA SER A 395 36.73 -7.72 -9.35
C SER A 395 35.90 -6.80 -10.24
N HIS A 396 34.60 -6.62 -9.95
CA HIS A 396 33.71 -5.77 -10.72
C HIS A 396 32.97 -4.74 -9.84
N PRO A 397 33.67 -3.69 -9.37
CA PRO A 397 33.07 -2.67 -8.53
C PRO A 397 32.00 -1.87 -9.28
N ASN A 398 30.83 -1.72 -8.68
CA ASN A 398 29.71 -0.97 -9.27
C ASN A 398 30.04 0.54 -9.32
N PRO A 399 29.93 1.22 -10.49
CA PRO A 399 30.14 2.67 -10.61
C PRO A 399 29.15 3.52 -9.78
N LEU A 400 28.01 2.95 -9.36
CA LEU A 400 27.04 3.63 -8.49
C LEU A 400 27.51 3.76 -7.04
N SER A 401 28.38 2.86 -6.55
CA SER A 401 28.93 2.90 -5.19
C SER A 401 29.99 4.00 -5.03
N LYS A 402 30.79 4.25 -6.07
CA LYS A 402 31.83 5.30 -6.06
C LYS A 402 31.26 6.71 -5.87
N LYS A 403 30.06 7.01 -6.40
CA LYS A 403 29.42 8.32 -6.24
C LYS A 403 29.03 8.66 -4.80
N GLN A 404 28.94 7.67 -3.91
CA GLN A 404 28.60 7.88 -2.51
C GLN A 404 29.86 7.97 -1.62
N CYS A 405 30.93 7.24 -1.95
CA CYS A 405 32.23 7.35 -1.27
C CYS A 405 33.03 8.60 -1.67
N ASP A 406 32.95 9.06 -2.92
CA ASP A 406 33.69 10.27 -3.38
C ASP A 406 33.14 11.57 -2.75
N ARG A 407 32.05 11.48 -1.98
CA ARG A 407 31.54 12.56 -1.13
C ARG A 407 32.14 12.57 0.28
N LEU A 408 32.93 11.56 0.66
CA LEU A 408 33.58 11.47 1.97
C LEU A 408 35.01 12.04 2.01
N ASP A 409 35.63 12.36 0.87
CA ASP A 409 37.03 12.82 0.82
C ASP A 409 37.21 14.34 0.80
N HIS A 410 36.13 15.12 1.05
CA HIS A 410 36.25 16.56 1.30
C HIS A 410 36.19 16.87 2.81
N PRO A 411 37.31 17.29 3.44
CA PRO A 411 37.43 17.37 4.89
C PRO A 411 36.65 18.50 5.58
N ASP A 412 35.89 19.35 4.86
CA ASP A 412 35.31 20.59 5.42
C ASP A 412 33.78 20.72 5.34
N SER A 413 33.03 19.61 5.27
CA SER A 413 31.56 19.67 5.36
C SER A 413 31.07 19.26 6.75
N LEU A 414 30.67 20.27 7.55
CA LEU A 414 29.98 20.16 8.86
C LEU A 414 28.70 19.31 8.85
N VAL A 415 28.27 18.80 7.69
CA VAL A 415 27.15 17.86 7.52
C VAL A 415 27.54 16.41 7.85
N ALA A 416 28.84 16.08 7.96
CA ALA A 416 29.33 14.72 8.26
C ALA A 416 29.06 14.21 9.69
N ARG A 417 28.48 15.04 10.59
CA ARG A 417 28.15 14.63 11.97
C ARG A 417 26.72 14.17 12.22
N LEU A 418 25.84 14.19 11.20
CA LEU A 418 24.61 13.40 11.29
C LEU A 418 24.89 12.05 10.61
N PRO A 419 24.75 10.91 11.32
CA PRO A 419 24.67 9.64 10.63
C PRO A 419 23.45 9.73 9.73
N SER A 420 23.67 9.94 8.43
CA SER A 420 22.60 10.02 7.46
C SER A 420 21.85 8.69 7.57
N ARG A 421 20.60 8.80 7.99
CA ARG A 421 19.68 7.71 8.29
C ARG A 421 19.21 7.02 7.00
N GLY A 422 20.06 6.96 5.99
CA GLY A 422 19.87 6.18 4.77
C GLY A 422 20.72 4.94 4.90
N LYS A 423 20.23 3.94 5.65
CA LYS A 423 20.79 2.59 5.57
C LYS A 423 20.74 2.19 4.09
N PRO A 424 21.82 1.66 3.50
CA PRO A 424 21.79 1.21 2.12
C PRO A 424 20.69 0.17 1.94
N ASP A 425 19.69 0.50 1.10
CA ASP A 425 18.56 -0.37 0.86
C ASP A 425 19.04 -1.74 0.35
N LEU A 426 18.31 -2.80 0.70
CA LEU A 426 18.56 -4.15 0.20
C LEU A 426 18.62 -4.19 -1.34
N SER A 427 17.84 -3.32 -1.99
CA SER A 427 17.81 -3.14 -3.44
C SER A 427 19.16 -2.64 -3.99
N PHE A 428 19.86 -1.77 -3.28
CA PHE A 428 21.16 -1.25 -3.69
C PHE A 428 22.22 -2.36 -3.68
N HIS A 429 22.24 -3.19 -2.64
CA HIS A 429 23.11 -4.36 -2.58
C HIS A 429 22.82 -5.33 -3.72
N ALA A 430 21.53 -5.67 -3.93
CA ALA A 430 21.13 -6.55 -5.03
C ALA A 430 21.56 -6.00 -6.40
N GLN A 431 21.43 -4.70 -6.65
CA GLN A 431 21.87 -4.06 -7.89
C GLN A 431 23.39 -4.15 -8.08
N ALA A 432 24.18 -4.00 -7.01
CA ALA A 432 25.63 -4.16 -7.08
C ALA A 432 26.04 -5.59 -7.49
N TRP A 433 25.37 -6.60 -6.95
CA TRP A 433 25.57 -8.00 -7.33
C TRP A 433 25.16 -8.30 -8.78
N VAL A 434 24.02 -7.78 -9.23
CA VAL A 434 23.57 -7.93 -10.63
C VAL A 434 24.58 -7.29 -11.58
N HIS A 435 25.03 -6.08 -11.29
CA HIS A 435 26.04 -5.41 -12.12
C HIS A 435 27.36 -6.19 -12.16
N ALA A 436 27.84 -6.66 -11.01
CA ALA A 436 29.08 -7.45 -10.97
C ALA A 436 28.96 -8.77 -11.73
N ALA A 437 27.81 -9.47 -11.63
CA ALA A 437 27.55 -10.68 -12.39
C ALA A 437 27.48 -10.42 -13.90
N GLN A 438 26.82 -9.34 -14.33
CA GLN A 438 26.77 -8.94 -15.73
C GLN A 438 28.17 -8.58 -16.26
N SER A 439 28.94 -7.83 -15.47
CA SER A 439 30.31 -7.45 -15.83
C SER A 439 31.21 -8.67 -15.96
N ALA A 440 31.15 -9.60 -15.01
CA ALA A 440 31.90 -10.85 -15.05
C ALA A 440 31.53 -11.68 -16.27
N SER A 441 30.23 -11.83 -16.56
CA SER A 441 29.74 -12.51 -17.76
C SER A 441 30.33 -11.88 -19.03
N HIS A 442 30.29 -10.54 -19.13
CA HIS A 442 30.89 -9.83 -20.26
C HIS A 442 32.39 -10.12 -20.39
N THR A 443 33.15 -10.01 -19.30
CA THR A 443 34.61 -10.28 -19.34
C THR A 443 34.95 -11.70 -19.73
N VAL A 444 34.17 -12.69 -19.27
CA VAL A 444 34.35 -14.09 -19.67
C VAL A 444 34.02 -14.27 -21.15
N THR A 445 32.91 -13.69 -21.63
CA THR A 445 32.57 -13.76 -23.07
C THR A 445 33.61 -13.09 -23.94
N GLU A 446 34.14 -11.95 -23.52
CA GLU A 446 35.19 -11.23 -24.22
C GLU A 446 36.49 -12.04 -24.26
N ALA A 447 36.91 -12.65 -23.15
CA ALA A 447 38.07 -13.53 -23.10
C ALA A 447 37.91 -14.75 -24.02
N VAL A 448 36.71 -15.34 -24.08
CA VAL A 448 36.42 -16.45 -25.00
C VAL A 448 36.49 -16.00 -26.46
N LEU A 449 35.95 -14.83 -26.79
CA LEU A 449 36.00 -14.28 -28.15
C LEU A 449 37.45 -13.98 -28.59
N VAL A 450 38.25 -13.35 -27.71
CA VAL A 450 39.67 -13.08 -27.98
C VAL A 450 40.44 -14.40 -28.17
N ASN A 451 40.18 -15.41 -27.35
CA ASN A 451 40.83 -16.72 -27.51
C ASN A 451 40.40 -17.43 -28.81
N LEU A 452 39.15 -17.26 -29.24
CA LEU A 452 38.66 -17.79 -30.51
C LEU A 452 39.34 -17.08 -31.69
N GLU A 453 39.45 -15.76 -31.65
CA GLU A 453 40.15 -14.97 -32.66
C GLU A 453 41.65 -15.33 -32.73
N ASN A 454 42.31 -15.47 -31.58
CA ASN A 454 43.69 -15.93 -31.49
C ASN A 454 43.85 -17.36 -32.05
N GLY A 455 42.87 -18.24 -31.79
CA GLY A 455 42.84 -19.59 -32.35
C GLY A 455 42.69 -19.58 -33.88
N LEU A 456 41.79 -18.74 -34.41
CA LEU A 456 41.57 -18.59 -35.85
C LEU A 456 42.79 -17.99 -36.55
N THR A 457 43.40 -16.96 -35.99
CA THR A 457 44.61 -16.35 -36.55
C THR A 457 45.79 -17.33 -36.47
N SER A 458 45.94 -18.08 -35.37
CA SER A 458 46.97 -19.13 -35.28
C SER A 458 46.73 -20.26 -36.30
N ALA A 459 45.48 -20.65 -36.56
CA ALA A 459 45.16 -21.65 -37.58
C ALA A 459 45.36 -21.12 -39.01
N ALA A 460 45.02 -19.86 -39.27
CA ALA A 460 45.29 -19.21 -40.55
C ALA A 460 46.81 -19.09 -40.80
N ASN A 461 47.58 -18.75 -39.77
CA ASN A 461 49.03 -18.70 -39.84
C ASN A 461 49.62 -20.09 -40.10
N SER A 462 49.16 -21.14 -39.41
CA SER A 462 49.64 -22.50 -39.67
C SER A 462 49.29 -22.99 -41.08
N LEU A 463 48.10 -22.67 -41.59
CA LEU A 463 47.73 -22.94 -42.99
C LEU A 463 48.62 -22.17 -43.97
N HIS A 464 48.94 -20.90 -43.68
CA HIS A 464 49.87 -20.12 -44.48
C HIS A 464 51.26 -20.76 -44.49
N GLU A 465 51.79 -21.17 -43.34
CA GLU A 465 53.07 -21.89 -43.27
C GLU A 465 53.04 -23.23 -44.02
N ILE A 466 51.95 -24.00 -43.94
CA ILE A 466 51.78 -25.23 -44.71
C ILE A 466 51.80 -24.95 -46.22
N ASN A 467 51.12 -23.88 -46.67
CA ASN A 467 51.14 -23.49 -48.08
C ASN A 467 52.54 -23.01 -48.51
N ASN A 468 53.27 -22.29 -47.65
CA ASN A 468 54.65 -21.89 -47.92
C ASN A 468 55.57 -23.12 -48.03
N LEU A 469 55.42 -24.11 -47.14
CA LEU A 469 56.12 -25.39 -47.24
C LEU A 469 55.72 -26.16 -48.51
N LYS A 470 54.44 -26.18 -48.87
CA LYS A 470 53.94 -26.82 -50.09
C LYS A 470 54.57 -26.20 -51.35
N SER A 471 54.71 -24.87 -51.36
CA SER A 471 55.44 -24.13 -52.39
C SER A 471 56.93 -24.51 -52.43
N LEU A 472 57.60 -24.59 -51.27
CA LEU A 472 59.01 -24.95 -51.15
C LEU A 472 59.29 -26.40 -51.58
N VAL A 473 58.36 -27.32 -51.31
CA VAL A 473 58.41 -28.73 -51.74
C VAL A 473 58.01 -28.88 -53.22
N GLY A 474 57.50 -27.81 -53.86
CA GLY A 474 57.20 -27.78 -55.30
C GLY A 474 55.90 -28.48 -55.68
N ILE A 475 54.94 -28.61 -54.77
CA ILE A 475 53.67 -29.29 -55.03
C ILE A 475 52.66 -28.37 -55.74
N ASP A 476 52.86 -27.05 -55.75
CA ASP A 476 51.99 -26.09 -56.45
C ASP A 476 52.25 -25.93 -57.95
N SER A 477 53.05 -26.82 -58.56
CA SER A 477 53.20 -26.86 -60.01
C SER A 477 52.15 -27.76 -60.65
N GLU A 478 50.87 -27.40 -60.53
CA GLU A 478 49.93 -27.77 -61.58
C GLU A 478 50.17 -26.82 -62.77
N ASP A 479 50.94 -27.34 -63.72
CA ASP A 479 50.98 -26.99 -65.14
C ASP A 479 51.13 -25.53 -65.55
N LYS A 480 52.41 -25.14 -65.77
CA LYS A 480 52.82 -24.30 -66.91
C LYS A 480 54.34 -24.26 -67.11
N ASN A 481 55.01 -25.41 -67.13
CA ASN A 481 56.18 -25.57 -68.01
C ASN A 481 56.57 -27.05 -68.10
N ASN A 482 56.21 -27.66 -69.22
CA ASN A 482 56.93 -28.79 -69.76
C ASN A 482 58.35 -28.34 -70.09
N ASN A 483 59.28 -28.53 -69.16
CA ASN A 483 60.65 -29.00 -69.40
C ASN A 483 61.49 -28.81 -68.13
N ILE A 484 62.15 -29.91 -67.72
CA ILE A 484 63.18 -29.97 -66.68
C ILE A 484 62.63 -30.11 -65.25
N ARG A 485 61.84 -31.15 -64.99
CA ARG A 485 61.99 -31.90 -63.73
C ARG A 485 62.92 -33.07 -63.99
N ARG A 486 64.24 -32.84 -63.90
CA ARG A 486 65.16 -33.93 -63.61
C ARG A 486 64.98 -34.24 -62.14
N ASP A 487 64.51 -35.44 -61.86
CA ASP A 487 64.41 -35.95 -60.52
C ASP A 487 65.82 -36.01 -59.92
N ILE A 488 66.03 -35.35 -58.77
CA ILE A 488 67.34 -35.27 -58.12
C ILE A 488 67.80 -36.69 -57.70
N TRP A 489 66.86 -37.62 -57.55
CA TRP A 489 67.09 -39.03 -57.25
C TRP A 489 67.45 -39.90 -58.48
N GLU A 490 67.13 -39.47 -59.71
CA GLU A 490 67.54 -40.19 -60.92
C GLU A 490 69.06 -40.08 -61.16
N GLY A 491 69.68 -38.95 -60.80
CA GLY A 491 71.13 -38.75 -60.90
C GLY A 491 71.95 -39.63 -59.94
N LEU A 492 71.36 -40.04 -58.81
CA LEU A 492 72.02 -40.93 -57.85
C LEU A 492 72.00 -42.39 -58.32
N ASN A 493 70.89 -42.82 -58.93
CA ASN A 493 70.73 -44.18 -59.46
C ASN A 493 71.64 -44.46 -60.66
N GLY A 494 71.92 -43.46 -61.50
CA GLY A 494 72.88 -43.59 -62.60
C GLY A 494 74.32 -43.83 -62.13
N ASN A 495 74.75 -43.16 -61.05
CA ASN A 495 76.09 -43.31 -60.50
C ASN A 495 76.27 -44.60 -59.70
N LEU A 496 75.22 -45.11 -59.04
CA LEU A 496 75.23 -46.43 -58.39
C LEU A 496 75.25 -47.59 -59.40
N GLY A 497 74.68 -47.41 -60.59
CA GLY A 497 74.81 -48.35 -61.70
C GLY A 497 76.25 -48.47 -62.23
N ALA A 498 76.92 -47.33 -62.43
CA ALA A 498 78.31 -47.29 -62.89
C ALA A 498 79.29 -47.93 -61.89
N ILE A 499 79.04 -47.81 -60.58
CA ILE A 499 79.86 -48.47 -59.55
C ILE A 499 79.64 -49.99 -59.54
N LYS A 500 78.43 -50.46 -59.87
CA LYS A 500 78.12 -51.90 -59.94
C LYS A 500 78.72 -52.57 -61.18
N GLU A 501 78.87 -51.84 -62.28
CA GLU A 501 79.51 -52.31 -63.51
C GLU A 501 81.05 -52.44 -63.33
N ILE A 502 81.68 -51.47 -62.64
CA ILE A 502 83.12 -51.53 -62.31
C ILE A 502 83.46 -52.66 -61.32
N ILE A 503 82.53 -53.01 -60.41
CA ILE A 503 82.72 -54.13 -59.47
C ILE A 503 82.42 -55.50 -60.13
N GLY A 504 81.71 -55.52 -61.26
CA GLY A 504 81.41 -56.74 -62.03
C GLY A 504 82.54 -57.23 -62.92
N GLU A 505 83.53 -56.39 -63.27
CA GLU A 505 84.68 -56.76 -64.12
C GLU A 505 85.92 -57.23 -63.35
N ILE A 506 85.85 -57.37 -62.01
CA ILE A 506 86.96 -57.84 -61.15
C ILE A 506 86.71 -59.26 -60.56
N ASN A 507 85.89 -60.09 -61.21
CA ASN A 507 85.79 -61.53 -60.87
C ASN A 507 85.98 -62.42 -62.08
#